data_AF-A0A248KFV6-F1
#
_entry.id   AF-A0A248KFV6-F1
#
_cell.length_a   1.000
_cell.length_b   1.000
_cell.length_c   1.000
_cell.angle_alpha   90.00
_cell.angle_beta   90.00
_cell.angle_gamma   90.00
#
_symmetry.space_group_name_H-M   'P 1'
#
loop_
_entity.id
_entity.type
_entity.pdbx_description
1 polymer ?
#
loop_
_entity_poly.entity_id
_entity_poly.type
_entity_poly.pdbx_seq_one_letter_code
_entity_poly.pdbx_strand_id
1 'polypeptide(L)'
;MAGESRIRASVNGHHATVIATFRSDATTATLADNALTIVKNDALANRTDSNQVRVKVTDASGNPVAGQNITLSADNQAQVNSPAVSGSDGSIVVDITSGIAGSSNLIATVNGTSRSITLHFTGDATTARIAVGDLEAVVDGALANGLDTNRIRVKVTDANGNALPYQTVSLSADNGALIGSTLTTGADGSGQAILSNLKAGVSAVTAAINGSSQSLNMHFSADATSATVSQLEVITQDVVANNVANAVLRVTVVDIHGNRVSDQSVAIAAPTGVNAPATVTTDSDGTATFNVTSVKAGAQRLTAAINSSRQYADVNFIADAATATIALNDLTVVKDNAVANGLDNATSAHASPMPTVTPSAATLWPSRRTTGLSYRCLR
;
A
#
# COMPACT_ATOMS: atom_id res chain seq x y z
N MET A 1 -66.30 8.86 33.38
CA MET A 1 -65.70 9.20 32.08
C MET A 1 -65.85 10.69 31.88
N ALA A 2 -64.81 11.36 31.40
CA ALA A 2 -64.91 12.75 30.96
C ALA A 2 -65.85 12.84 29.73
N GLY A 3 -66.54 13.96 29.58
CA GLY A 3 -67.49 14.16 28.49
C GLY A 3 -68.78 14.86 28.93
N GLU A 4 -69.72 14.94 28.00
CA GLU A 4 -71.02 15.56 28.21
C GLU A 4 -72.04 14.53 28.71
N SER A 5 -72.79 14.89 29.75
CA SER A 5 -73.93 14.13 30.24
C SER A 5 -75.18 14.99 30.17
N ARG A 6 -76.27 14.43 29.62
CA ARG A 6 -77.56 15.10 29.54
C ARG A 6 -78.37 14.81 30.79
N ILE A 7 -78.69 15.87 31.53
CA ILE A 7 -79.59 15.81 32.67
C ILE A 7 -80.96 16.28 32.20
N ARG A 8 -81.97 15.41 32.29
CA ARG A 8 -83.37 15.74 32.00
C ARG A 8 -84.15 15.81 33.31
N ALA A 9 -84.85 16.91 33.53
CA ALA A 9 -85.80 17.07 34.63
C ALA A 9 -87.21 17.27 34.07
N SER A 10 -88.22 16.72 34.75
CA SER A 10 -89.62 16.92 34.39
C SER A 10 -90.51 17.19 35.59
N VAL A 11 -91.40 18.17 35.46
CA VAL A 11 -92.47 18.49 36.42
C VAL A 11 -93.74 18.80 35.63
N ASN A 12 -94.86 18.18 36.01
CA ASN A 12 -96.19 18.42 35.45
C ASN A 12 -96.25 18.38 33.90
N GLY A 13 -95.49 17.49 33.25
CA GLY A 13 -95.46 17.36 31.78
C GLY A 13 -94.55 18.35 31.06
N HIS A 14 -93.88 19.27 31.76
CA HIS A 14 -92.81 20.10 31.21
C HIS A 14 -91.46 19.43 31.39
N HIS A 15 -90.60 19.52 30.37
CA HIS A 15 -89.24 18.97 30.40
C HIS A 15 -88.20 20.09 30.23
N ALA A 16 -87.13 20.02 31.01
CA ALA A 16 -85.93 20.82 30.81
C ALA A 16 -84.72 19.88 30.64
N THR A 17 -83.82 20.21 29.72
CA THR A 17 -82.56 19.49 29.53
C THR A 17 -81.40 20.45 29.79
N VAL A 18 -80.47 20.04 30.64
CA VAL A 18 -79.20 20.72 30.88
C VAL A 18 -78.07 19.76 30.52
N ILE A 19 -76.97 20.28 29.97
CA ILE A 19 -75.76 19.50 29.71
C ILE A 19 -74.80 19.75 30.88
N ALA A 20 -74.37 18.68 31.54
CA ALA A 20 -73.28 18.68 32.50
C ALA A 20 -72.00 18.22 31.80
N THR A 21 -70.90 18.96 31.95
CA THR A 21 -69.59 18.60 31.39
C THR A 21 -68.67 18.07 32.47
N PHE A 22 -68.16 16.85 32.30
CA PHE A 22 -67.10 16.27 33.11
C PHE A 22 -65.76 16.44 32.39
N ARG A 23 -64.75 16.96 33.09
CA ARG A 23 -63.38 17.12 32.55
C ARG A 23 -62.49 15.99 33.06
N SER A 24 -61.46 15.66 32.28
CA SER A 24 -60.38 14.77 32.71
C SER A 24 -59.63 15.37 33.90
N ASP A 25 -59.17 14.52 34.80
CA ASP A 25 -58.45 14.97 35.99
C ASP A 25 -56.94 15.11 35.72
N ALA A 26 -56.47 16.36 35.60
CA ALA A 26 -55.06 16.67 35.37
C ALA A 26 -54.15 16.28 36.55
N THR A 27 -54.68 16.20 37.77
CA THR A 27 -53.87 15.84 38.96
C THR A 27 -53.51 14.37 38.98
N THR A 28 -54.29 13.53 38.31
CA THR A 28 -54.04 12.10 38.13
C THR A 28 -53.54 11.75 36.73
N ALA A 29 -53.12 12.75 35.95
CA ALA A 29 -52.53 12.53 34.63
C ALA A 29 -51.29 11.62 34.73
N THR A 30 -51.20 10.65 33.83
CA THR A 30 -50.19 9.59 33.81
C THR A 30 -49.93 9.12 32.37
N LEU A 31 -48.98 8.19 32.24
CA LEU A 31 -48.62 7.53 30.99
C LEU A 31 -48.89 6.02 31.12
N ALA A 32 -49.89 5.53 30.38
CA ALA A 32 -50.14 4.10 30.21
C ALA A 32 -48.91 3.40 29.59
N ASP A 33 -48.82 2.06 29.70
CA ASP A 33 -47.67 1.29 29.18
C ASP A 33 -47.46 1.49 27.67
N ASN A 34 -48.53 1.70 26.91
CA ASN A 34 -48.53 1.96 25.47
C ASN A 34 -48.68 3.46 25.11
N ALA A 35 -48.40 4.37 26.06
CA ALA A 35 -48.55 5.80 25.85
C ALA A 35 -47.62 6.39 24.78
N LEU A 36 -46.52 5.71 24.47
CA LEU A 36 -45.57 6.10 23.43
C LEU A 36 -45.75 5.24 22.20
N THR A 37 -45.88 5.87 21.03
CA THR A 37 -45.97 5.17 19.75
C THR A 37 -45.09 5.87 18.73
N ILE A 38 -44.22 5.12 18.05
CA ILE A 38 -43.38 5.65 16.97
C ILE A 38 -44.27 5.95 15.76
N VAL A 39 -44.20 7.20 15.28
CA VAL A 39 -44.87 7.69 14.08
C VAL A 39 -43.93 7.62 12.88
N LYS A 40 -42.66 7.98 13.09
CA LYS A 40 -41.58 7.89 12.11
C LYS A 40 -40.29 7.48 12.81
N ASN A 41 -39.58 6.54 12.22
CA ASN A 41 -38.28 6.06 12.69
C ASN A 41 -37.22 6.18 11.57
N ASP A 42 -35.97 5.90 11.93
CA ASP A 42 -34.84 5.75 10.99
C ASP A 42 -34.46 7.04 10.26
N ALA A 43 -34.82 8.20 10.83
CA ALA A 43 -34.43 9.50 10.32
C ALA A 43 -32.90 9.66 10.20
N LEU A 44 -32.46 10.45 9.22
CA LEU A 44 -31.05 10.74 9.02
C LEU A 44 -30.46 11.49 10.22
N ALA A 45 -29.27 11.09 10.65
CA ALA A 45 -28.50 11.72 11.73
C ALA A 45 -27.84 13.05 11.28
N ASN A 46 -28.61 13.94 10.66
CA ASN A 46 -28.15 15.19 10.06
C ASN A 46 -28.63 16.45 10.80
N ARG A 47 -29.21 16.30 12.00
CA ARG A 47 -29.81 17.38 12.83
C ARG A 47 -31.01 18.11 12.23
N THR A 48 -31.52 17.66 11.08
CA THR A 48 -32.66 18.29 10.39
C THR A 48 -33.80 17.31 10.12
N ASP A 49 -33.47 16.06 9.83
CA ASP A 49 -34.44 14.99 9.70
C ASP A 49 -34.82 14.46 11.09
N SER A 50 -36.13 14.28 11.29
CA SER A 50 -36.71 13.98 12.59
C SER A 50 -37.33 12.60 12.62
N ASN A 51 -37.05 11.87 13.69
CA ASN A 51 -37.94 10.82 14.17
C ASN A 51 -39.15 11.47 14.85
N GLN A 52 -40.28 10.77 14.86
CA GLN A 52 -41.52 11.28 15.44
C GLN A 52 -42.12 10.27 16.40
N VAL A 53 -42.47 10.73 17.60
CA VAL A 53 -43.17 9.93 18.62
C VAL A 53 -44.47 10.61 19.02
N ARG A 54 -45.55 9.84 19.01
CA ARG A 54 -46.81 10.24 19.63
C ARG A 54 -46.77 9.87 21.11
N VAL A 55 -47.04 10.86 21.96
CA VAL A 55 -47.23 10.68 23.41
C VAL A 55 -48.71 10.86 23.73
N LYS A 56 -49.32 9.90 24.41
CA LYS A 56 -50.71 9.93 24.89
C LYS A 56 -50.74 10.06 26.42
N VAL A 57 -51.39 11.10 26.91
CA VAL A 57 -51.60 11.35 28.33
C VAL A 57 -53.05 11.05 28.69
N THR A 58 -53.23 10.24 29.73
CA THR A 58 -54.55 9.93 30.28
C THR A 58 -54.59 10.18 31.79
N ASP A 59 -55.76 10.39 32.36
CA ASP A 59 -55.94 10.36 33.81
C ASP A 59 -55.95 8.91 34.35
N ALA A 60 -56.03 8.72 35.66
CA ALA A 60 -56.06 7.40 36.28
C ALA A 60 -57.27 6.54 35.86
N SER A 61 -58.32 7.15 35.27
CA SER A 61 -59.49 6.47 34.73
C SER A 61 -59.38 6.19 33.22
N GLY A 62 -58.26 6.53 32.60
CA GLY A 62 -58.01 6.34 31.17
C GLY A 62 -58.61 7.42 30.26
N ASN A 63 -59.16 8.52 30.80
CA ASN A 63 -59.66 9.62 29.94
C ASN A 63 -58.48 10.45 29.43
N PRO A 64 -58.49 10.92 28.17
CA PRO A 64 -57.42 11.78 27.65
C PRO A 64 -57.34 13.11 28.41
N VAL A 65 -56.12 13.55 28.76
CA VAL A 65 -55.87 14.80 29.48
C VAL A 65 -55.20 15.81 28.56
N ALA A 66 -55.93 16.89 28.24
CA ALA A 66 -55.43 17.99 27.43
C ALA A 66 -54.64 19.02 28.27
N GLY A 67 -53.67 19.71 27.65
CA GLY A 67 -52.91 20.78 28.27
C GLY A 67 -51.90 20.33 29.33
N GLN A 68 -51.58 19.03 29.38
CA GLN A 68 -50.65 18.48 30.36
C GLN A 68 -49.20 18.66 29.90
N ASN A 69 -48.35 19.18 30.79
CA ASN A 69 -46.90 19.25 30.56
C ASN A 69 -46.29 17.84 30.60
N ILE A 70 -45.48 17.54 29.60
CA ILE A 70 -44.72 16.30 29.43
C ILE A 70 -43.25 16.68 29.40
N THR A 71 -42.49 16.23 30.39
CA THR A 71 -41.03 16.37 30.37
C THR A 71 -40.45 15.30 29.49
N LEU A 72 -39.67 15.71 28.49
CA LEU A 72 -39.00 14.82 27.55
C LEU A 72 -37.49 14.91 27.72
N SER A 73 -36.82 13.77 27.61
CA SER A 73 -35.37 13.67 27.48
C SER A 73 -35.02 12.54 26.51
N ALA A 74 -33.90 12.69 25.81
CA ALA A 74 -33.36 11.66 24.94
C ALA A 74 -31.86 11.49 25.23
N ASP A 75 -31.35 10.27 25.09
CA ASP A 75 -29.92 9.99 25.20
C ASP A 75 -29.22 10.07 23.83
N ASN A 76 -27.94 9.68 23.77
CA ASN A 76 -27.12 9.71 22.56
C ASN A 76 -27.09 11.10 21.87
N GLN A 77 -27.21 12.16 22.68
CA GLN A 77 -27.25 13.57 22.26
C GLN A 77 -28.39 13.92 21.28
N ALA A 78 -29.43 13.09 21.17
CA ALA A 78 -30.61 13.44 20.42
C ALA A 78 -31.32 14.66 21.06
N GLN A 79 -31.85 15.54 20.22
CA GLN A 79 -32.48 16.79 20.60
C GLN A 79 -33.99 16.65 20.54
N VAL A 80 -34.66 17.03 21.62
CA VAL A 80 -36.12 17.05 21.74
C VAL A 80 -36.56 18.36 22.40
N ASN A 81 -37.63 18.95 21.87
CA ASN A 81 -38.22 20.14 22.48
C ASN A 81 -38.98 19.74 23.75
N SER A 82 -38.59 20.31 24.89
CA SER A 82 -39.11 19.96 26.21
C SER A 82 -39.29 21.22 27.08
N PRO A 83 -40.37 21.34 27.87
CA PRO A 83 -41.50 20.42 27.94
C PRO A 83 -42.40 20.50 26.70
N ALA A 84 -43.07 19.40 26.39
CA ALA A 84 -44.17 19.36 25.42
C ALA A 84 -45.52 19.45 26.15
N VAL A 85 -46.58 19.82 25.42
CA VAL A 85 -47.93 19.97 25.99
C VAL A 85 -48.92 19.10 25.21
N SER A 86 -49.73 18.30 25.89
CA SER A 86 -50.75 17.46 25.24
C SER A 86 -51.86 18.31 24.60
N GLY A 87 -52.30 17.92 23.42
CA GLY A 87 -53.41 18.55 22.70
C GLY A 87 -54.79 18.24 23.29
N SER A 88 -55.85 18.70 22.64
CA SER A 88 -57.24 18.53 23.11
C SER A 88 -57.68 17.08 23.25
N ASP A 89 -57.07 16.16 22.49
CA ASP A 89 -57.32 14.73 22.58
C ASP A 89 -56.38 14.04 23.59
N GLY A 90 -55.58 14.78 24.35
CA GLY A 90 -54.57 14.25 25.25
C GLY A 90 -53.33 13.68 24.55
N SER A 91 -53.17 13.90 23.24
CA SER A 91 -51.99 13.45 22.49
C SER A 91 -51.12 14.62 22.05
N ILE A 92 -49.83 14.38 21.86
CA ILE A 92 -48.90 15.27 21.14
C ILE A 92 -47.97 14.42 20.27
N VAL A 93 -47.59 14.93 19.10
CA VAL A 93 -46.48 14.36 18.31
C VAL A 93 -45.27 15.24 18.52
N VAL A 94 -44.15 14.63 18.88
CA VAL A 94 -42.89 15.34 19.10
C VAL A 94 -41.87 14.91 18.07
N ASP A 95 -41.10 15.88 17.60
CA ASP A 95 -39.97 15.67 16.69
C ASP A 95 -38.70 15.50 17.52
N ILE A 96 -37.90 14.49 17.15
CA ILE A 96 -36.60 14.20 17.75
C ILE A 96 -35.57 14.16 16.64
N THR A 97 -34.54 15.01 16.74
CA THR A 97 -33.43 15.06 15.77
C THR A 97 -32.14 14.56 16.40
N SER A 98 -31.19 14.11 15.60
CA SER A 98 -29.85 13.74 16.09
C SER A 98 -28.79 14.09 15.06
N GLY A 99 -27.57 14.36 15.52
CA GLY A 99 -26.37 14.42 14.69
C GLY A 99 -25.53 13.15 14.76
N ILE A 100 -25.94 12.18 15.59
CA ILE A 100 -25.25 10.92 15.85
C ILE A 100 -26.14 9.76 15.40
N ALA A 101 -25.64 8.92 14.52
CA ALA A 101 -26.33 7.71 14.07
C ALA A 101 -26.33 6.63 15.18
N GLY A 102 -27.30 5.74 15.12
CA GLY A 102 -27.51 4.68 16.11
C GLY A 102 -28.78 4.85 16.92
N SER A 103 -28.90 4.05 17.98
CA SER A 103 -30.09 4.05 18.83
C SER A 103 -30.09 5.22 19.82
N SER A 104 -31.27 5.76 20.07
CA SER A 104 -31.52 6.77 21.11
C SER A 104 -32.81 6.43 21.86
N ASN A 105 -32.75 6.41 23.19
CA ASN A 105 -33.90 6.16 24.05
C ASN A 105 -34.57 7.49 24.43
N LEU A 106 -35.83 7.66 24.02
CA LEU A 106 -36.67 8.78 24.42
C LEU A 106 -37.41 8.41 25.70
N ILE A 107 -37.35 9.28 26.72
CA ILE A 107 -38.08 9.16 27.97
C ILE A 107 -39.11 10.30 28.03
N ALA A 108 -40.36 9.96 28.30
CA ALA A 108 -41.42 10.90 28.61
C ALA A 108 -41.87 10.73 30.06
N THR A 109 -42.02 11.85 30.77
CA THR A 109 -42.44 11.86 32.17
C THR A 109 -43.63 12.81 32.37
N VAL A 110 -44.68 12.31 33.00
CA VAL A 110 -45.86 13.07 33.45
C VAL A 110 -46.13 12.73 34.91
N ASN A 111 -46.23 13.74 35.78
CA ASN A 111 -46.52 13.59 37.21
C ASN A 111 -45.69 12.49 37.91
N GLY A 112 -44.41 12.35 37.55
CA GLY A 112 -43.49 11.34 38.10
C GLY A 112 -43.61 9.95 37.49
N THR A 113 -44.59 9.68 36.62
CA THR A 113 -44.68 8.44 35.83
C THR A 113 -43.87 8.60 34.56
N SER A 114 -42.97 7.66 34.28
CA SER A 114 -42.12 7.66 33.08
C SER A 114 -42.39 6.47 32.18
N ARG A 115 -42.30 6.71 30.87
CA ARG A 115 -42.24 5.68 29.82
C ARG A 115 -41.07 5.96 28.90
N SER A 116 -40.52 4.92 28.30
CA SER A 116 -39.43 5.03 27.34
C SER A 116 -39.71 4.29 26.05
N ILE A 117 -39.15 4.77 24.96
CA ILE A 117 -39.18 4.11 23.66
C ILE A 117 -37.86 4.33 22.94
N THR A 118 -37.33 3.29 22.30
CA THR A 118 -36.07 3.38 21.56
C THR A 118 -36.35 3.76 20.10
N LEU A 119 -35.64 4.77 19.64
CA LEU A 119 -35.61 5.26 18.26
C LEU A 119 -34.27 4.91 17.63
N HIS A 120 -34.21 4.90 16.30
CA HIS A 120 -32.97 4.70 15.56
C HIS A 120 -32.76 5.87 14.59
N PHE A 121 -31.52 6.35 14.52
CA PHE A 121 -31.08 7.33 13.52
C PHE A 121 -30.07 6.67 12.58
N THR A 122 -30.21 6.91 11.28
CA THR A 122 -29.35 6.31 10.25
C THR A 122 -28.30 7.31 9.77
N GLY A 123 -27.09 6.83 9.43
CA GLY A 123 -26.07 7.66 8.80
C GLY A 123 -26.43 7.96 7.34
N ASP A 124 -25.95 9.08 6.80
CA ASP A 124 -26.27 9.49 5.43
C ASP A 124 -25.28 8.89 4.40
N ALA A 125 -25.67 7.77 3.81
CA ALA A 125 -24.88 7.08 2.77
C ALA A 125 -24.64 7.90 1.51
N THR A 126 -25.47 8.92 1.21
CA THR A 126 -25.27 9.78 0.03
C THR A 126 -24.09 10.73 0.21
N THR A 127 -23.73 11.03 1.45
CA THR A 127 -22.58 11.87 1.80
C THR A 127 -21.37 11.06 2.28
N ALA A 128 -21.36 9.75 2.01
CA ALA A 128 -20.25 8.87 2.35
C ALA A 128 -18.91 9.41 1.81
N ARG A 129 -17.89 9.40 2.66
CA ARG A 129 -16.54 9.87 2.36
C ARG A 129 -15.49 9.07 3.11
N ILE A 130 -14.25 9.16 2.62
CA ILE A 130 -13.06 8.66 3.32
C ILE A 130 -12.29 9.90 3.77
N ALA A 131 -12.25 10.16 5.08
CA ALA A 131 -11.55 11.34 5.59
C ALA A 131 -10.02 11.16 5.51
N VAL A 132 -9.29 12.26 5.65
CA VAL A 132 -7.83 12.19 5.78
C VAL A 132 -7.48 11.37 7.02
N GLY A 133 -6.64 10.35 6.84
CA GLY A 133 -6.27 9.42 7.90
C GLY A 133 -7.17 8.19 8.04
N ASP A 134 -8.29 8.13 7.32
CA ASP A 134 -9.19 6.96 7.34
C ASP A 134 -8.78 5.86 6.35
N LEU A 135 -7.72 6.06 5.56
CA LEU A 135 -7.04 5.02 4.78
C LEU A 135 -5.66 4.77 5.38
N GLU A 136 -5.43 3.57 5.90
CA GLU A 136 -4.20 3.22 6.63
C GLU A 136 -3.60 1.89 6.19
N ALA A 137 -2.27 1.80 6.24
CA ALA A 137 -1.54 0.54 6.16
C ALA A 137 -1.62 -0.16 7.52
N VAL A 138 -2.03 -1.43 7.51
CA VAL A 138 -2.01 -2.28 8.72
C VAL A 138 -0.90 -3.33 8.66
N VAL A 139 -0.55 -3.78 7.47
CA VAL A 139 0.64 -4.61 7.21
C VAL A 139 1.28 -4.08 5.93
N ASP A 140 2.58 -3.81 5.98
CA ASP A 140 3.35 -3.31 4.85
C ASP A 140 4.70 -4.04 4.74
N GLY A 141 5.31 -4.04 3.56
CA GLY A 141 6.62 -4.65 3.29
C GLY A 141 6.60 -6.13 2.87
N ALA A 142 5.45 -6.65 2.42
CA ALA A 142 5.32 -8.03 1.92
C ALA A 142 6.30 -8.35 0.78
N LEU A 143 6.70 -9.63 0.65
CA LEU A 143 7.52 -10.07 -0.48
C LEU A 143 6.74 -10.01 -1.80
N ALA A 144 7.42 -9.63 -2.87
CA ALA A 144 6.89 -9.60 -4.23
C ALA A 144 6.85 -11.00 -4.87
N ASN A 145 6.27 -11.98 -4.14
CA ASN A 145 6.17 -13.39 -4.54
C ASN A 145 4.75 -13.80 -4.97
N GLY A 146 3.81 -12.84 -5.01
CA GLY A 146 2.40 -13.06 -5.34
C GLY A 146 1.56 -13.77 -4.26
N LEU A 147 2.19 -14.21 -3.17
CA LEU A 147 1.57 -14.96 -2.07
C LEU A 147 1.52 -14.14 -0.78
N ASP A 148 2.60 -13.46 -0.44
CA ASP A 148 2.69 -12.58 0.71
C ASP A 148 1.85 -11.33 0.46
N THR A 149 1.18 -10.87 1.52
CA THR A 149 0.19 -9.80 1.39
C THR A 149 0.47 -8.63 2.31
N ASN A 150 0.41 -7.45 1.71
CA ASN A 150 0.16 -6.21 2.43
C ASN A 150 -1.33 -6.11 2.78
N ARG A 151 -1.67 -5.28 3.78
CA ARG A 151 -3.06 -5.10 4.23
C ARG A 151 -3.35 -3.65 4.54
N ILE A 152 -4.48 -3.16 4.04
CA ILE A 152 -5.00 -1.84 4.33
C ILE A 152 -6.30 -1.91 5.14
N ARG A 153 -6.61 -0.84 5.87
CA ARG A 153 -7.93 -0.58 6.45
C ARG A 153 -8.45 0.75 5.92
N VAL A 154 -9.76 0.77 5.61
CA VAL A 154 -10.48 1.97 5.19
C VAL A 154 -11.64 2.18 6.14
N LYS A 155 -11.81 3.41 6.65
CA LYS A 155 -13.00 3.84 7.38
C LYS A 155 -13.84 4.79 6.50
N VAL A 156 -15.15 4.58 6.51
CA VAL A 156 -16.10 5.40 5.77
C VAL A 156 -17.05 6.06 6.76
N THR A 157 -17.17 7.38 6.64
CA THR A 157 -18.10 8.18 7.42
C THR A 157 -18.99 9.02 6.52
N ASP A 158 -20.13 9.48 7.04
CA ASP A 158 -20.92 10.52 6.38
C ASP A 158 -20.33 11.93 6.59
N ALA A 159 -20.99 12.96 6.04
CA ALA A 159 -20.55 14.35 6.21
C ALA A 159 -20.49 14.82 7.67
N ASN A 160 -21.28 14.22 8.56
CA ASN A 160 -21.35 14.52 9.98
C ASN A 160 -20.36 13.69 10.82
N GLY A 161 -19.64 12.75 10.21
CA GLY A 161 -18.69 11.87 10.88
C GLY A 161 -19.29 10.60 11.45
N ASN A 162 -20.55 10.27 11.12
CA ASN A 162 -21.15 9.00 11.51
C ASN A 162 -20.53 7.87 10.70
N ALA A 163 -20.13 6.79 11.37
CA ALA A 163 -19.64 5.58 10.71
C ALA A 163 -20.73 4.96 9.82
N LEU A 164 -20.38 4.58 8.60
CA LEU A 164 -21.31 4.01 7.64
C LEU A 164 -21.01 2.52 7.40
N PRO A 165 -21.86 1.61 7.91
CA PRO A 165 -21.70 0.19 7.66
C PRO A 165 -22.18 -0.21 6.26
N TYR A 166 -21.66 -1.34 5.76
CA TYR A 166 -22.05 -1.97 4.50
C TYR A 166 -21.75 -1.15 3.23
N GLN A 167 -20.81 -0.22 3.31
CA GLN A 167 -20.40 0.60 2.18
C GLN A 167 -19.33 -0.11 1.36
N THR A 168 -19.60 -0.29 0.07
CA THR A 168 -18.62 -0.83 -0.88
C THR A 168 -17.68 0.29 -1.32
N VAL A 169 -16.38 0.07 -1.12
CA VAL A 169 -15.32 1.02 -1.49
C VAL A 169 -14.62 0.51 -2.75
N SER A 170 -14.46 1.40 -3.73
CA SER A 170 -13.67 1.10 -4.92
C SER A 170 -12.19 1.20 -4.57
N LEU A 171 -11.44 0.14 -4.88
CA LEU A 171 -10.00 0.09 -4.68
C LEU A 171 -9.30 -0.04 -6.02
N SER A 172 -8.18 0.66 -6.17
CA SER A 172 -7.24 0.49 -7.27
C SER A 172 -5.82 0.55 -6.74
N ALA A 173 -4.92 -0.21 -7.35
CA ALA A 173 -3.50 -0.14 -7.07
C ALA A 173 -2.71 -0.07 -8.38
N ASP A 174 -1.60 0.65 -8.36
CA ASP A 174 -0.65 0.68 -9.47
C ASP A 174 0.46 -0.37 -9.28
N ASN A 175 1.53 -0.26 -10.09
CA ASN A 175 2.70 -1.14 -10.06
C ASN A 175 2.38 -2.65 -10.14
N GLY A 176 1.22 -3.01 -10.68
CA GLY A 176 0.79 -4.41 -10.86
C GLY A 176 0.27 -5.10 -9.58
N ALA A 177 0.08 -4.37 -8.48
CA ALA A 177 -0.46 -4.96 -7.26
C ALA A 177 -1.91 -5.44 -7.46
N LEU A 178 -2.17 -6.67 -7.00
CA LEU A 178 -3.48 -7.31 -7.08
C LEU A 178 -4.22 -7.12 -5.75
N ILE A 179 -5.46 -6.64 -5.84
CA ILE A 179 -6.34 -6.49 -4.67
C ILE A 179 -7.16 -7.77 -4.53
N GLY A 180 -6.95 -8.51 -3.43
CA GLY A 180 -7.49 -9.86 -3.27
C GLY A 180 -8.98 -9.94 -2.96
N SER A 181 -9.59 -8.85 -2.46
CA SER A 181 -11.00 -8.83 -2.07
C SER A 181 -11.63 -7.47 -2.29
N THR A 182 -12.93 -7.46 -2.60
CA THR A 182 -13.75 -6.25 -2.52
C THR A 182 -13.75 -5.72 -1.09
N LEU A 183 -13.64 -4.41 -0.90
CA LEU A 183 -13.70 -3.80 0.43
C LEU A 183 -15.12 -3.32 0.71
N THR A 184 -15.75 -3.91 1.72
CA THR A 184 -17.04 -3.49 2.26
C THR A 184 -16.89 -3.19 3.75
N THR A 185 -17.44 -2.07 4.23
CA THR A 185 -17.34 -1.69 5.63
C THR A 185 -18.24 -2.54 6.54
N GLY A 186 -17.76 -2.82 7.75
CA GLY A 186 -18.51 -3.48 8.82
C GLY A 186 -19.30 -2.49 9.66
N ALA A 187 -19.85 -2.96 10.79
CA ALA A 187 -20.71 -2.19 11.69
C ALA A 187 -20.08 -0.88 12.21
N ASP A 188 -18.76 -0.82 12.33
CA ASP A 188 -17.99 0.35 12.79
C ASP A 188 -17.61 1.32 11.66
N GLY A 189 -18.09 1.06 10.45
CA GLY A 189 -17.74 1.81 9.25
C GLY A 189 -16.34 1.49 8.70
N SER A 190 -15.65 0.47 9.22
CA SER A 190 -14.32 0.08 8.74
C SER A 190 -14.37 -1.18 7.89
N GLY A 191 -13.57 -1.25 6.83
CA GLY A 191 -13.34 -2.43 6.00
C GLY A 191 -11.85 -2.64 5.74
N GLN A 192 -11.47 -3.84 5.30
CA GLN A 192 -10.07 -4.18 5.03
C GLN A 192 -9.93 -4.87 3.68
N ALA A 193 -8.75 -4.73 3.08
CA ALA A 193 -8.37 -5.46 1.88
C ALA A 193 -6.90 -5.85 1.96
N ILE A 194 -6.59 -6.97 1.30
CA ILE A 194 -5.23 -7.47 1.14
C ILE A 194 -4.73 -7.18 -0.27
N LEU A 195 -3.43 -6.98 -0.39
CA LEU A 195 -2.75 -6.75 -1.66
C LEU A 195 -1.55 -7.69 -1.78
N SER A 196 -1.42 -8.37 -2.91
CA SER A 196 -0.20 -9.10 -3.27
C SER A 196 0.41 -8.51 -4.55
N ASN A 197 1.69 -8.77 -4.79
CA ASN A 197 2.35 -8.34 -6.02
C ASN A 197 3.47 -9.33 -6.39
N LEU A 198 3.76 -9.42 -7.68
CA LEU A 198 4.96 -10.11 -8.21
C LEU A 198 6.09 -9.14 -8.54
N LYS A 199 5.79 -7.83 -8.58
CA LYS A 199 6.73 -6.77 -8.84
C LYS A 199 7.09 -6.05 -7.53
N ALA A 200 8.38 -6.01 -7.22
CA ALA A 200 8.88 -5.25 -6.08
C ALA A 200 8.79 -3.74 -6.31
N GLY A 201 8.83 -2.98 -5.22
CA GLY A 201 8.75 -1.53 -5.21
C GLY A 201 7.45 -0.99 -4.60
N VAL A 202 7.25 0.31 -4.76
CA VAL A 202 6.10 1.03 -4.23
C VAL A 202 4.88 0.81 -5.12
N SER A 203 3.75 0.49 -4.51
CA SER A 203 2.43 0.47 -5.14
C SER A 203 1.53 1.49 -4.44
N ALA A 204 1.08 2.52 -5.14
CA ALA A 204 0.09 3.47 -4.65
C ALA A 204 -1.30 2.83 -4.70
N VAL A 205 -1.95 2.74 -3.55
CA VAL A 205 -3.29 2.18 -3.38
C VAL A 205 -4.26 3.33 -3.14
N THR A 206 -5.24 3.46 -4.02
CA THR A 206 -6.30 4.46 -3.91
C THR A 206 -7.60 3.78 -3.49
N ALA A 207 -8.25 4.35 -2.48
CA ALA A 207 -9.60 3.99 -2.07
C ALA A 207 -10.56 5.13 -2.37
N ALA A 208 -11.72 4.84 -2.95
CA ALA A 208 -12.69 5.83 -3.37
C ALA A 208 -14.14 5.43 -3.11
N ILE A 209 -14.96 6.42 -2.73
CA ILE A 209 -16.42 6.28 -2.57
C ILE A 209 -17.09 7.64 -2.80
N ASN A 210 -18.20 7.69 -3.55
CA ASN A 210 -18.98 8.91 -3.83
C ASN A 210 -18.15 10.15 -4.22
N GLY A 211 -17.09 9.97 -5.01
CA GLY A 211 -16.19 11.06 -5.43
C GLY A 211 -15.18 11.53 -4.38
N SER A 212 -15.23 11.00 -3.15
CA SER A 212 -14.17 11.12 -2.16
C SER A 212 -13.12 10.03 -2.38
N SER A 213 -11.84 10.37 -2.27
CA SER A 213 -10.74 9.41 -2.41
C SER A 213 -9.56 9.73 -1.52
N GLN A 214 -8.85 8.69 -1.07
CA GLN A 214 -7.54 8.77 -0.42
C GLN A 214 -6.57 7.82 -1.10
N SER A 215 -5.28 8.13 -1.06
CA SER A 215 -4.22 7.27 -1.59
C SER A 215 -3.12 7.07 -0.56
N LEU A 216 -2.53 5.88 -0.55
CA LEU A 216 -1.47 5.49 0.37
C LEU A 216 -0.45 4.60 -0.38
N ASN A 217 0.84 4.75 -0.07
CA ASN A 217 1.90 3.95 -0.69
C ASN A 217 2.19 2.68 0.12
N MET A 218 2.06 1.52 -0.52
CA MET A 218 2.43 0.21 0.03
C MET A 218 3.74 -0.26 -0.61
N HIS A 219 4.60 -0.93 0.16
CA HIS A 219 5.91 -1.41 -0.27
C HIS A 219 5.91 -2.92 -0.43
N PHE A 220 6.40 -3.39 -1.58
CA PHE A 220 6.71 -4.80 -1.81
C PHE A 220 8.21 -4.98 -1.96
N SER A 221 8.78 -5.94 -1.25
CA SER A 221 10.23 -6.22 -1.26
C SER A 221 10.55 -7.38 -2.20
N ALA A 222 11.68 -7.33 -2.90
CA ALA A 222 12.12 -8.47 -3.71
C ALA A 222 12.46 -9.68 -2.82
N ASP A 223 12.28 -10.89 -3.34
CA ASP A 223 12.54 -12.11 -2.58
C ASP A 223 14.02 -12.51 -2.63
N ALA A 224 14.75 -12.18 -1.56
CA ALA A 224 16.17 -12.52 -1.43
C ALA A 224 16.45 -14.03 -1.39
N THR A 225 15.47 -14.84 -0.96
CA THR A 225 15.67 -16.30 -0.85
C THR A 225 15.72 -16.97 -2.22
N SER A 226 15.06 -16.37 -3.22
CA SER A 226 15.10 -16.81 -4.61
C SER A 226 16.07 -16.00 -5.48
N ALA A 227 16.96 -15.21 -4.86
CA ALA A 227 17.95 -14.40 -5.57
C ALA A 227 18.90 -15.24 -6.44
N THR A 228 19.16 -14.73 -7.65
CA THR A 228 20.04 -15.31 -8.66
C THR A 228 20.94 -14.24 -9.28
N VAL A 229 22.13 -14.61 -9.74
CA VAL A 229 22.95 -13.71 -10.55
C VAL A 229 22.37 -13.68 -11.97
N SER A 230 21.74 -12.56 -12.32
CA SER A 230 21.17 -12.36 -13.66
C SER A 230 22.26 -12.10 -14.69
N GLN A 231 23.27 -11.32 -14.32
CA GLN A 231 24.33 -10.90 -15.22
C GLN A 231 25.62 -10.59 -14.46
N LEU A 232 26.76 -10.95 -15.06
CA LEU A 232 28.08 -10.42 -14.74
C LEU A 232 28.62 -9.74 -16.00
N GLU A 233 28.77 -8.43 -15.96
CA GLU A 233 29.10 -7.59 -17.11
C GLU A 233 30.49 -6.98 -16.96
N VAL A 234 31.25 -6.94 -18.05
CA VAL A 234 32.54 -6.24 -18.10
C VAL A 234 32.30 -4.82 -18.61
N ILE A 235 32.58 -3.83 -17.75
CA ILE A 235 32.43 -2.40 -18.06
C ILE A 235 33.72 -1.85 -18.66
N THR A 236 34.86 -2.23 -18.08
CA THR A 236 36.20 -1.81 -18.54
C THR A 236 37.07 -3.03 -18.71
N GLN A 237 37.69 -3.17 -19.89
CA GLN A 237 38.65 -4.21 -20.24
C GLN A 237 39.84 -3.62 -21.01
N ASP A 238 40.75 -4.46 -21.49
CA ASP A 238 41.93 -4.07 -22.25
C ASP A 238 42.89 -3.19 -21.44
N VAL A 239 42.94 -3.43 -20.13
CA VAL A 239 43.84 -2.73 -19.21
C VAL A 239 45.16 -3.48 -19.05
N VAL A 240 46.23 -2.77 -18.70
CA VAL A 240 47.57 -3.36 -18.58
C VAL A 240 47.63 -4.37 -17.41
N ALA A 241 48.21 -5.54 -17.66
CA ALA A 241 48.43 -6.61 -16.68
C ALA A 241 49.61 -6.31 -15.72
N ASN A 242 49.58 -5.14 -15.07
CA ASN A 242 50.63 -4.67 -14.16
C ASN A 242 50.21 -4.68 -12.68
N ASN A 243 49.08 -5.33 -12.35
CA ASN A 243 48.45 -5.33 -11.04
C ASN A 243 48.06 -3.96 -10.47
N VAL A 244 47.99 -2.91 -11.31
CA VAL A 244 47.63 -1.55 -10.91
C VAL A 244 46.44 -1.05 -11.72
N ALA A 245 46.42 -1.32 -13.03
CA ALA A 245 45.32 -0.89 -13.89
C ALA A 245 44.05 -1.71 -13.61
N ASN A 246 42.93 -1.00 -13.37
CA ASN A 246 41.66 -1.60 -12.99
C ASN A 246 40.78 -1.88 -14.20
N ALA A 247 40.45 -3.15 -14.41
CA ALA A 247 39.24 -3.52 -15.11
C ALA A 247 38.04 -3.35 -14.15
N VAL A 248 36.87 -3.06 -14.69
CA VAL A 248 35.65 -2.81 -13.90
C VAL A 248 34.58 -3.79 -14.36
N LEU A 249 33.95 -4.47 -13.41
CA LEU A 249 32.82 -5.34 -13.66
C LEU A 249 31.60 -4.87 -12.86
N ARG A 250 30.42 -5.22 -13.37
CA ARG A 250 29.14 -5.04 -12.68
C ARG A 250 28.43 -6.37 -12.58
N VAL A 251 28.04 -6.76 -11.38
CA VAL A 251 27.12 -7.88 -11.16
C VAL A 251 25.71 -7.35 -10.94
N THR A 252 24.72 -8.09 -11.42
CA THR A 252 23.30 -7.78 -11.27
C THR A 252 22.57 -8.99 -10.70
N VAL A 253 21.83 -8.78 -9.61
CA VAL A 253 21.09 -9.82 -8.90
C VAL A 253 19.59 -9.56 -9.03
N VAL A 254 18.85 -10.62 -9.35
CA VAL A 254 17.39 -10.61 -9.44
C VAL A 254 16.77 -11.81 -8.73
N ASP A 255 15.54 -11.67 -8.23
CA ASP A 255 14.75 -12.80 -7.75
C ASP A 255 14.14 -13.61 -8.91
N ILE A 256 13.38 -14.66 -8.60
CA ILE A 256 12.77 -15.54 -9.61
C ILE A 256 11.76 -14.82 -10.52
N HIS A 257 11.21 -13.68 -10.09
CA HIS A 257 10.28 -12.85 -10.85
C HIS A 257 10.98 -11.70 -11.59
N GLY A 258 12.31 -11.63 -11.51
CA GLY A 258 13.11 -10.61 -12.18
C GLY A 258 13.22 -9.29 -11.41
N ASN A 259 12.77 -9.23 -10.15
CA ASN A 259 12.92 -8.03 -9.33
C ASN A 259 14.37 -7.85 -8.90
N ARG A 260 14.87 -6.62 -8.96
CA ARG A 260 16.21 -6.27 -8.45
C ARG A 260 16.27 -6.51 -6.93
N VAL A 261 17.29 -7.23 -6.47
CA VAL A 261 17.45 -7.56 -5.04
C VAL A 261 18.64 -6.79 -4.47
N SER A 262 18.36 -5.86 -3.55
CA SER A 262 19.38 -5.10 -2.84
C SER A 262 20.01 -5.89 -1.70
N ASP A 263 21.15 -5.40 -1.22
CA ASP A 263 21.83 -5.86 -0.02
C ASP A 263 22.25 -7.34 -0.07
N GLN A 264 22.46 -7.87 -1.29
CA GLN A 264 22.85 -9.25 -1.51
C GLN A 264 24.37 -9.37 -1.59
N SER A 265 24.94 -10.22 -0.73
CA SER A 265 26.36 -10.59 -0.78
C SER A 265 26.62 -11.63 -1.88
N VAL A 266 27.30 -11.21 -2.93
CA VAL A 266 27.67 -12.03 -4.08
C VAL A 266 29.13 -12.45 -3.95
N ALA A 267 29.39 -13.76 -4.00
CA ALA A 267 30.74 -14.30 -3.99
C ALA A 267 31.39 -14.14 -5.37
N ILE A 268 32.61 -13.62 -5.40
CA ILE A 268 33.41 -13.45 -6.62
C ILE A 268 34.59 -14.41 -6.57
N ALA A 269 34.79 -15.17 -7.64
CA ALA A 269 35.93 -16.04 -7.83
C ALA A 269 36.71 -15.64 -9.07
N ALA A 270 38.04 -15.62 -8.94
CA ALA A 270 38.98 -15.27 -9.99
C ALA A 270 40.12 -16.30 -10.05
N PRO A 271 40.75 -16.51 -11.22
CA PRO A 271 41.86 -17.44 -11.38
C PRO A 271 43.13 -16.89 -10.70
N THR A 272 44.14 -17.75 -10.55
CA THR A 272 45.44 -17.36 -9.99
C THR A 272 46.07 -16.21 -10.78
N GLY A 273 46.59 -15.20 -10.10
CA GLY A 273 47.19 -14.02 -10.74
C GLY A 273 46.19 -12.92 -11.14
N VAL A 274 44.91 -13.06 -10.78
CA VAL A 274 43.90 -12.00 -10.83
C VAL A 274 43.52 -11.62 -9.41
N ASN A 275 43.49 -10.33 -9.11
CA ASN A 275 43.06 -9.79 -7.82
C ASN A 275 41.65 -9.20 -7.96
N ALA A 276 40.71 -9.72 -7.19
CA ALA A 276 39.31 -9.31 -7.12
C ALA A 276 38.84 -9.39 -5.65
N PRO A 277 37.84 -8.60 -5.23
CA PRO A 277 37.24 -8.77 -3.91
C PRO A 277 36.65 -10.17 -3.78
N ALA A 278 36.65 -10.74 -2.57
CA ALA A 278 36.03 -12.06 -2.34
C ALA A 278 34.50 -12.01 -2.42
N THR A 279 33.90 -10.90 -2.01
CA THR A 279 32.46 -10.65 -2.08
C THR A 279 32.18 -9.20 -2.45
N VAL A 280 31.02 -8.95 -3.05
CA VAL A 280 30.45 -7.62 -3.31
C VAL A 280 29.00 -7.60 -2.85
N THR A 281 28.51 -6.46 -2.37
CA THR A 281 27.11 -6.31 -1.92
C THR A 281 26.33 -5.48 -2.94
N THR A 282 25.13 -5.91 -3.32
CA THR A 282 24.28 -5.14 -4.23
C THR A 282 23.70 -3.89 -3.59
N ASP A 283 23.68 -2.80 -4.35
CA ASP A 283 23.04 -1.53 -4.01
C ASP A 283 21.50 -1.64 -4.17
N SER A 284 20.79 -0.53 -3.93
CA SER A 284 19.32 -0.47 -4.01
C SER A 284 18.74 -0.80 -5.39
N ASP A 285 19.54 -0.72 -6.45
CA ASP A 285 19.16 -1.09 -7.81
C ASP A 285 19.45 -2.56 -8.16
N GLY A 286 19.90 -3.35 -7.17
CA GLY A 286 20.25 -4.75 -7.31
C GLY A 286 21.54 -5.01 -8.09
N THR A 287 22.39 -3.99 -8.27
CA THR A 287 23.71 -4.13 -8.90
C THR A 287 24.84 -3.89 -7.92
N ALA A 288 26.02 -4.44 -8.20
CA ALA A 288 27.25 -4.09 -7.49
C ALA A 288 28.39 -3.93 -8.50
N THR A 289 29.19 -2.87 -8.35
CA THR A 289 30.37 -2.65 -9.19
C THR A 289 31.66 -2.92 -8.42
N PHE A 290 32.65 -3.50 -9.10
CA PHE A 290 33.93 -3.79 -8.48
C PHE A 290 35.09 -3.77 -9.46
N ASN A 291 36.28 -3.50 -8.90
CA ASN A 291 37.52 -3.41 -9.64
C ASN A 291 38.29 -4.73 -9.60
N VAL A 292 38.99 -5.02 -10.69
CA VAL A 292 39.82 -6.21 -10.85
C VAL A 292 41.16 -5.80 -11.46
N THR A 293 42.26 -6.31 -10.90
CA THR A 293 43.61 -6.15 -11.47
C THR A 293 44.20 -7.51 -11.80
N SER A 294 45.20 -7.57 -12.68
CA SER A 294 45.89 -8.84 -12.99
C SER A 294 47.38 -8.63 -13.28
N VAL A 295 48.17 -9.68 -13.04
CA VAL A 295 49.56 -9.81 -13.52
C VAL A 295 49.64 -10.67 -14.78
N LYS A 296 48.53 -11.23 -15.25
CA LYS A 296 48.47 -12.10 -16.43
C LYS A 296 47.77 -11.39 -17.57
N ALA A 297 48.43 -11.31 -18.72
CA ALA A 297 47.82 -10.85 -19.96
C ALA A 297 46.84 -11.90 -20.52
N GLY A 298 45.93 -11.47 -21.39
CA GLY A 298 44.91 -12.29 -22.04
C GLY A 298 43.59 -12.36 -21.26
N ALA A 299 42.70 -13.24 -21.72
CA ALA A 299 41.34 -13.38 -21.21
C ALA A 299 41.26 -14.02 -19.82
N GLN A 300 40.83 -13.21 -18.85
CA GLN A 300 40.46 -13.42 -17.45
C GLN A 300 39.05 -13.94 -17.19
N ARG A 301 38.79 -15.25 -16.97
CA ARG A 301 37.43 -15.69 -16.60
C ARG A 301 37.13 -15.47 -15.12
N LEU A 302 36.24 -14.53 -14.79
CA LEU A 302 35.69 -14.35 -13.44
C LEU A 302 34.33 -15.04 -13.30
N THR A 303 34.00 -15.41 -12.06
CA THR A 303 32.69 -15.98 -11.69
C THR A 303 32.06 -15.14 -10.60
N ALA A 304 30.77 -14.83 -10.74
CA ALA A 304 29.93 -14.30 -9.67
C ALA A 304 28.90 -15.36 -9.26
N ALA A 305 28.70 -15.56 -7.96
CA ALA A 305 27.83 -16.60 -7.43
C ALA A 305 26.99 -16.10 -6.25
N ILE A 306 25.70 -16.46 -6.26
CA ILE A 306 24.80 -16.31 -5.13
C ILE A 306 23.88 -17.52 -5.06
N ASN A 307 23.63 -18.04 -3.86
CA ASN A 307 22.88 -19.29 -3.67
C ASN A 307 23.44 -20.39 -4.59
N SER A 308 22.59 -20.99 -5.42
CA SER A 308 22.97 -21.99 -6.43
C SER A 308 23.23 -21.40 -7.83
N SER A 309 23.07 -20.09 -8.02
CA SER A 309 23.22 -19.39 -9.30
C SER A 309 24.65 -18.89 -9.52
N ARG A 310 25.12 -18.96 -10.77
CA ARG A 310 26.46 -18.51 -11.19
C ARG A 310 26.40 -17.82 -12.54
N GLN A 311 27.20 -16.77 -12.71
CA GLN A 311 27.47 -16.13 -14.00
C GLN A 311 28.97 -15.95 -14.20
N TYR A 312 29.38 -15.86 -15.46
CA TYR A 312 30.78 -15.78 -15.86
C TYR A 312 31.00 -14.61 -16.79
N ALA A 313 32.19 -14.02 -16.71
CA ALA A 313 32.63 -12.97 -17.62
C ALA A 313 34.12 -13.12 -17.91
N ASP A 314 34.51 -12.95 -19.18
CA ASP A 314 35.90 -12.96 -19.61
C ASP A 314 36.38 -11.51 -19.76
N VAL A 315 37.37 -11.10 -18.96
CA VAL A 315 37.97 -9.77 -18.96
C VAL A 315 39.34 -9.84 -19.62
N ASN A 316 39.55 -9.11 -20.71
CA ASN A 316 40.86 -9.11 -21.38
C ASN A 316 41.84 -8.13 -20.70
N PHE A 317 43.08 -8.58 -20.48
CA PHE A 317 44.19 -7.75 -20.00
C PHE A 317 45.31 -7.67 -21.04
N ILE A 318 45.86 -6.48 -21.29
CA ILE A 318 46.97 -6.26 -22.22
C ILE A 318 48.30 -6.49 -21.51
N ALA A 319 49.26 -7.14 -22.17
CA ALA A 319 50.60 -7.32 -21.64
C ALA A 319 51.30 -5.97 -21.35
N ASP A 320 52.05 -5.91 -20.26
CA ASP A 320 52.83 -4.73 -19.91
C ASP A 320 54.11 -4.63 -20.76
N ALA A 321 54.08 -3.75 -21.76
CA ALA A 321 55.23 -3.49 -22.63
C ALA A 321 56.46 -2.97 -21.86
N ALA A 322 56.29 -2.33 -20.70
CA ALA A 322 57.41 -1.83 -19.90
C ALA A 322 58.21 -2.95 -19.23
N THR A 323 57.63 -4.13 -19.06
CA THR A 323 58.28 -5.31 -18.48
C THR A 323 58.65 -6.37 -19.51
N ALA A 324 58.45 -6.08 -20.81
CA ALA A 324 58.78 -7.00 -21.88
C ALA A 324 60.29 -7.29 -21.88
N THR A 325 60.64 -8.58 -21.79
CA THR A 325 62.02 -9.07 -21.89
C THR A 325 62.11 -10.16 -22.95
N ILE A 326 63.29 -10.32 -23.54
CA ILE A 326 63.60 -11.45 -24.42
C ILE A 326 64.23 -12.51 -23.51
N ALA A 327 63.66 -13.72 -23.46
CA ALA A 327 64.22 -14.76 -22.60
C ALA A 327 65.57 -15.24 -23.15
N LEU A 328 66.43 -15.72 -22.25
CA LEU A 328 67.67 -16.37 -22.64
C LEU A 328 67.32 -17.60 -23.50
N ASN A 329 67.83 -17.62 -24.74
CA ASN A 329 67.55 -18.59 -25.81
C ASN A 329 66.32 -18.34 -26.70
N ASP A 330 65.56 -17.26 -26.50
CA ASP A 330 64.47 -16.89 -27.43
C ASP A 330 64.99 -16.24 -28.73
N LEU A 331 66.21 -15.73 -28.69
CA LEU A 331 66.89 -15.21 -29.87
C LEU A 331 67.54 -16.37 -30.61
N THR A 332 66.98 -16.73 -31.77
CA THR A 332 67.56 -17.76 -32.63
C THR A 332 68.33 -17.10 -33.77
N VAL A 333 69.55 -17.60 -34.03
CA VAL A 333 70.31 -17.20 -35.21
C VAL A 333 69.74 -17.97 -36.40
N VAL A 334 69.13 -17.26 -37.35
CA VAL A 334 68.51 -17.85 -38.54
C VAL A 334 69.53 -18.09 -39.65
N LYS A 335 70.59 -17.28 -39.68
CA LYS A 335 71.72 -17.44 -40.60
C LYS A 335 73.02 -17.12 -39.87
N ASP A 336 73.86 -18.14 -39.69
CA ASP A 336 75.20 -18.05 -39.11
C ASP A 336 76.28 -18.22 -40.18
N ASN A 337 77.51 -17.78 -39.90
CA ASN A 337 78.68 -17.87 -40.80
C ASN A 337 78.55 -17.14 -42.15
N ALA A 338 77.87 -15.99 -42.18
CA ALA A 338 77.85 -15.10 -43.33
C ALA A 338 79.27 -14.61 -43.70
N VAL A 339 79.61 -14.60 -45.01
CA VAL A 339 80.93 -14.15 -45.50
C VAL A 339 81.07 -12.64 -45.29
N ALA A 340 82.20 -12.17 -44.72
CA ALA A 340 82.46 -10.76 -44.42
C ALA A 340 82.77 -9.89 -45.67
N ASN A 341 81.93 -9.97 -46.71
CA ASN A 341 82.10 -9.31 -48.01
C ASN A 341 81.29 -7.99 -48.15
N GLY A 342 80.52 -7.60 -47.13
CA GLY A 342 79.66 -6.40 -47.17
C GLY A 342 78.37 -6.56 -47.98
N LEU A 343 78.10 -7.75 -48.53
CA LEU A 343 76.88 -8.13 -49.24
C LEU A 343 76.01 -9.12 -48.42
N ASP A 344 76.63 -9.92 -47.55
CA ASP A 344 75.93 -10.88 -46.69
C ASP A 344 75.53 -10.28 -45.33
N ASN A 345 74.30 -10.61 -44.87
CA ASN A 345 73.81 -10.29 -43.53
C ASN A 345 73.69 -11.56 -42.67
N ALA A 346 74.13 -11.49 -41.42
CA ALA A 346 73.65 -12.39 -40.37
C ALA A 346 72.30 -11.88 -39.85
N THR A 347 71.32 -12.76 -39.73
CA THR A 347 69.96 -12.41 -39.28
C THR A 347 69.57 -13.27 -38.10
N SER A 348 69.16 -12.63 -37.00
CA SER A 348 68.47 -13.27 -35.90
C SER A 348 66.96 -13.01 -36.02
N ALA A 349 66.17 -13.96 -35.53
CA ALA A 349 64.72 -13.79 -35.40
C ALA A 349 64.31 -14.01 -33.94
N HIS A 350 63.28 -13.26 -33.54
CA HIS A 350 62.61 -13.39 -32.27
C HIS A 350 61.14 -13.70 -32.53
N ALA A 351 60.59 -14.71 -31.86
CA ALA A 351 59.17 -15.00 -31.86
C ALA A 351 58.67 -14.89 -30.42
N SER A 352 58.22 -13.70 -30.00
CA SER A 352 57.40 -13.61 -28.79
C SER A 352 56.08 -14.33 -29.06
N PRO A 353 55.65 -15.29 -28.23
CA PRO A 353 54.25 -15.68 -28.20
C PRO A 353 53.47 -14.54 -27.54
N MET A 354 53.10 -13.53 -28.33
CA MET A 354 51.91 -12.75 -28.00
C MET A 354 50.74 -13.74 -28.09
N PRO A 355 49.87 -13.86 -27.08
CA PRO A 355 48.70 -14.72 -27.21
C PRO A 355 47.92 -14.26 -28.44
N THR A 356 47.80 -15.15 -29.41
CA THR A 356 47.05 -14.92 -30.64
C THR A 356 45.61 -14.62 -30.28
N VAL A 357 45.20 -13.36 -30.42
CA VAL A 357 43.80 -13.01 -30.57
C VAL A 357 43.37 -13.59 -31.91
N THR A 358 42.52 -14.61 -31.91
CA THR A 358 41.74 -14.98 -33.09
C THR A 358 40.69 -13.89 -33.30
N PRO A 359 40.75 -13.09 -34.38
CA PRO A 359 39.67 -12.18 -34.71
C PRO A 359 38.59 -12.99 -35.43
N SER A 360 37.39 -13.02 -34.84
CA SER A 360 36.18 -13.28 -35.64
C SER A 360 35.99 -12.11 -36.60
N ALA A 361 35.85 -12.43 -37.89
CA ALA A 361 35.45 -11.57 -39.00
C ALA A 361 36.39 -10.40 -39.41
N ALA A 362 37.21 -10.69 -40.42
CA ALA A 362 37.63 -9.84 -41.54
C ALA A 362 37.68 -8.31 -41.34
N THR A 363 38.91 -7.77 -41.22
CA THR A 363 39.40 -6.65 -42.05
C THR A 363 40.93 -6.73 -42.08
N LEU A 364 41.51 -6.98 -43.25
CA LEU A 364 42.95 -6.99 -43.49
C LEU A 364 43.56 -5.62 -43.18
N TRP A 365 44.42 -5.54 -42.17
CA TRP A 365 45.46 -4.50 -42.05
C TRP A 365 46.83 -5.19 -41.99
N PRO A 366 47.85 -4.63 -42.65
CA PRO A 366 49.08 -5.33 -42.95
C PRO A 366 49.88 -5.56 -41.67
N SER A 367 50.30 -6.81 -41.48
CA SER A 367 51.35 -7.25 -40.58
C SER A 367 52.50 -6.24 -40.55
N ARG A 368 52.67 -5.54 -39.42
CA ARG A 368 53.89 -4.77 -39.15
C ARG A 368 55.03 -5.77 -39.09
N ARG A 369 55.90 -5.70 -40.09
CA ARG A 369 57.18 -6.39 -40.14
C ARG A 369 57.88 -6.27 -38.78
N THR A 370 58.26 -7.42 -38.23
CA THR A 370 59.32 -7.55 -37.24
C THR A 370 60.55 -6.80 -37.77
N THR A 371 60.91 -5.70 -37.12
CA THR A 371 62.21 -5.06 -37.30
C THR A 371 63.28 -6.00 -36.79
N GLY A 372 63.88 -6.79 -37.69
CA GLY A 372 65.11 -7.50 -37.39
C GLY A 372 66.20 -6.48 -37.07
N LEU A 373 66.84 -6.61 -35.91
CA LEU A 373 68.05 -5.86 -35.58
C LEU A 373 69.20 -6.38 -36.45
N SER A 374 69.49 -5.70 -37.56
CA SER A 374 70.67 -5.98 -38.39
C SER A 374 71.89 -5.30 -37.78
N TYR A 375 72.85 -6.08 -37.29
CA TYR A 375 74.15 -5.58 -36.90
C TYR A 375 75.10 -5.60 -38.11
N ARG A 376 75.51 -4.41 -38.58
CA ARG A 376 76.63 -4.28 -39.53
C ARG A 376 77.94 -4.38 -38.75
N CYS A 377 78.77 -5.34 -39.10
CA CYS A 377 80.14 -5.41 -38.62
C CYS A 377 80.93 -4.25 -39.26
N LEU A 378 81.29 -3.23 -38.46
CA LEU A 378 82.26 -2.21 -38.85
C LEU A 378 83.67 -2.76 -38.60
N ARG A 379 84.55 -2.61 -39.59
CA ARG A 379 85.91 -3.14 -39.60
C ARG A 379 86.78 -2.58 -38.48
#